data_AF-A0A150QD01-F1
#
_entry.id   AF-A0A150QD01-F1
#
_cell.length_a   1.000
_cell.length_b   1.000
_cell.length_c   1.000
_cell.angle_alpha   90.00
_cell.angle_beta   90.00
_cell.angle_gamma   90.00
#
_symmetry.space_group_name_H-M   'P 1'
#
loop_
_entity.id
_entity.type
_entity.pdbx_description
1 polymer ?
#
loop_
_entity_poly.entity_id
_entity_poly.type
_entity_poly.pdbx_seq_one_letter_code
_entity_poly.pdbx_strand_id
1 'polypeptide(L)'
;MLFRRSRRARLAFALTSLFVLGAPAAAGAAGERDAEAMKLHNQAMDDDYLSVEFDKAEKKLRDALKRCGKNACTRPVVGKLHIALGTVYGGGDKLDQARSEFVLALQADPKAALIDALTTTELAQAFKEAQKDVQSGAGKPAAEDAPGASGGKPAKQAAGDVPHTPVAEQAVNTPVPVYVEVPEEIDAAKATLRYRPFGSPKWKSLEMPRLGDGFGAEIPCEDVTTTGDIRYFVILRDEAGDPVGTAGSMQAPHRVPIKNEIETEPSLPGQEPPQRCAAKEDCPPGLPGCPEAGGKRGDKAWGSTCEETVECQSGLVCLNGTCEQGDEGGGDSAGSGKGNRNVIGLWGGLDLLLVRGTDYVCSGSDAAYACFYPGTNGKQFYGEPADLPGTNGVKGGLSPAGGRVMLSYDRQIFADLPFLVGARLGFAFGGSPSSTNEPPAWTGDEKQNPHLQALSFLPLHGELRATYFFLGDRIVEKGGFRPYAFLSPIGLAQVNASVPVDVCDRRNEDGSLQNGNGSNRCPTDTRFVEDLDAFQITGRNFSGVGAGVVYGITPNLGVSAEVKVMLMWPTLGLVFAPTIGPVFAL
;
A
#
# COMPACT_ATOMS: atom_id res chain seq x y z
N MET A 1 59.13 8.77 29.37
CA MET A 1 58.51 7.53 29.90
C MET A 1 57.16 7.90 30.48
N LEU A 2 56.06 7.57 29.79
CA LEU A 2 55.11 6.48 30.16
C LEU A 2 54.25 6.90 31.39
N PHE A 3 52.91 6.95 31.41
CA PHE A 3 51.85 6.45 30.53
C PHE A 3 50.53 7.16 30.87
N ARG A 4 49.78 7.58 29.85
CA ARG A 4 48.32 7.80 29.86
C ARG A 4 47.61 6.44 30.12
N ARG A 5 46.63 6.37 31.02
CA ARG A 5 45.63 5.29 31.03
C ARG A 5 44.20 5.83 31.27
N SER A 6 43.50 6.02 30.15
CA SER A 6 42.14 5.57 29.85
C SER A 6 41.22 5.26 31.04
N ARG A 7 40.19 6.11 31.24
CA ARG A 7 38.97 5.77 31.97
C ARG A 7 37.88 5.36 30.97
N ARG A 8 37.63 4.05 30.87
CA ARG A 8 36.36 3.47 30.39
C ARG A 8 35.74 2.68 31.54
N ALA A 9 34.41 2.71 31.57
CA ALA A 9 33.48 1.81 32.29
C ALA A 9 33.26 2.04 33.79
N ARG A 10 32.04 2.52 34.11
CA ARG A 10 31.05 2.03 35.10
C ARG A 10 29.93 3.08 35.19
N LEU A 11 28.76 2.82 34.60
CA LEU A 11 27.56 2.21 35.22
C LEU A 11 26.66 3.24 35.93
N ALA A 12 25.45 3.44 35.39
CA ALA A 12 24.15 3.73 36.05
C ALA A 12 23.19 4.24 34.96
N PHE A 13 22.29 3.44 34.37
CA PHE A 13 20.97 3.03 34.90
C PHE A 13 20.15 4.20 35.47
N ALA A 14 19.18 4.68 34.69
CA ALA A 14 17.83 5.16 35.08
C ALA A 14 17.33 6.26 34.12
N LEU A 15 16.49 5.90 33.13
CA LEU A 15 15.46 6.76 32.53
C LEU A 15 14.63 5.95 31.51
N THR A 16 13.79 5.07 32.04
CA THR A 16 12.65 4.46 31.34
C THR A 16 11.45 4.52 32.27
N SER A 17 10.63 5.57 32.16
CA SER A 17 9.25 5.60 32.69
C SER A 17 8.61 6.97 32.42
N LEU A 18 7.99 7.13 31.25
CA LEU A 18 6.71 7.84 31.05
C LEU A 18 6.40 7.85 29.56
N PHE A 19 5.52 6.95 29.11
CA PHE A 19 4.56 7.15 28.00
C PHE A 19 3.77 5.85 27.82
N VAL A 20 2.98 5.50 28.85
CA VAL A 20 1.82 4.60 28.71
C VAL A 20 0.68 5.31 29.42
N LEU A 21 -0.17 5.99 28.64
CA LEU A 21 -1.53 6.40 29.00
C LEU A 21 -2.18 6.99 27.74
N GLY A 22 -3.11 6.23 27.15
CA GLY A 22 -3.94 6.73 26.04
C GLY A 22 -4.36 5.68 25.01
N ALA A 23 -4.91 4.53 25.42
CA ALA A 23 -5.75 3.72 24.52
C ALA A 23 -7.22 3.94 24.94
N PRO A 24 -8.11 4.40 24.05
CA PRO A 24 -9.52 4.53 24.39
C PRO A 24 -10.15 3.14 24.40
N ALA A 25 -10.80 2.81 25.51
CA ALA A 25 -11.76 1.71 25.59
C ALA A 25 -13.03 2.12 24.85
N ALA A 26 -13.30 1.50 23.69
CA ALA A 26 -14.63 1.27 23.07
C ALA A 26 -14.44 0.87 21.59
N ALA A 27 -14.23 -0.41 21.28
CA ALA A 27 -14.11 -0.89 19.91
C ALA A 27 -14.75 -2.27 19.71
N GLY A 28 -15.99 -2.43 20.15
CA GLY A 28 -16.83 -3.60 19.83
C GLY A 28 -18.07 -3.26 19.01
N ALA A 29 -18.61 -2.04 19.13
CA ALA A 29 -19.85 -1.63 18.47
C ALA A 29 -19.65 -0.73 17.24
N ALA A 30 -18.48 -0.09 17.10
CA ALA A 30 -18.22 0.86 16.01
C ALA A 30 -17.91 0.17 14.67
N GLY A 31 -17.31 -1.03 14.67
CA GLY A 31 -16.87 -1.70 13.44
C GLY A 31 -18.01 -2.10 12.50
N GLU A 32 -19.14 -2.56 13.03
CA GLU A 32 -20.31 -2.94 12.23
C GLU A 32 -21.05 -1.71 11.68
N ARG A 33 -21.22 -0.68 12.51
CA ARG A 33 -21.86 0.58 12.11
C ARG A 33 -21.02 1.39 11.13
N ASP A 34 -19.71 1.37 11.28
CA ASP A 34 -18.76 1.94 10.31
C ASP A 34 -18.91 1.26 8.94
N ALA A 35 -19.01 -0.08 8.91
CA ALA A 35 -19.17 -0.82 7.66
C ALA A 35 -20.51 -0.49 6.97
N GLU A 36 -21.61 -0.40 7.73
CA GLU A 36 -22.92 0.00 7.20
C GLU A 36 -22.93 1.43 6.66
N ALA A 37 -22.31 2.37 7.37
CA ALA A 37 -22.23 3.76 6.96
C ALA A 37 -21.35 3.92 5.71
N MET A 38 -20.23 3.18 5.64
CA MET A 38 -19.36 3.17 4.46
C MET A 38 -20.00 2.51 3.23
N LYS A 39 -20.93 1.56 3.42
CA LYS A 39 -21.72 1.02 2.30
C LYS A 39 -22.59 2.09 1.65
N LEU A 40 -23.29 2.90 2.46
CA LEU A 40 -24.10 4.03 1.96
C LEU A 40 -23.23 5.12 1.34
N HIS A 41 -22.05 5.38 1.93
CA HIS A 41 -21.05 6.27 1.34
C HIS A 41 -20.68 5.83 -0.08
N ASN A 42 -20.31 4.56 -0.27
CA ASN A 42 -19.89 4.07 -1.58
C ASN A 42 -21.05 4.13 -2.59
N GLN A 43 -22.27 3.77 -2.19
CA GLN A 43 -23.44 3.93 -3.06
C GLN A 43 -23.75 5.38 -3.42
N ALA A 44 -23.48 6.32 -2.52
CA ALA A 44 -23.67 7.74 -2.80
C ALA A 44 -22.59 8.30 -3.72
N MET A 45 -21.33 7.95 -3.47
CA MET A 45 -20.18 8.53 -4.18
C MET A 45 -19.85 7.81 -5.50
N ASP A 46 -20.00 6.49 -5.55
CA ASP A 46 -19.61 5.68 -6.70
C ASP A 46 -20.77 5.42 -7.67
N ASP A 47 -22.03 5.48 -7.20
CA ASP A 47 -23.21 5.31 -8.06
C ASP A 47 -23.91 6.66 -8.32
N ASP A 48 -24.46 7.29 -7.28
CA ASP A 48 -25.35 8.45 -7.45
C ASP A 48 -24.60 9.71 -7.88
N TYR A 49 -23.50 10.06 -7.20
CA TYR A 49 -22.72 11.26 -7.52
C TYR A 49 -22.10 11.18 -8.92
N LEU A 50 -21.58 10.01 -9.32
CA LEU A 50 -21.04 9.79 -10.67
C LEU A 50 -22.13 9.80 -11.76
N SER A 51 -23.37 9.48 -11.39
CA SER A 51 -24.53 9.57 -12.29
C SER A 51 -25.17 10.98 -12.29
N VAL A 52 -24.55 11.97 -11.63
CA VAL A 52 -25.07 13.35 -11.50
C VAL A 52 -26.41 13.40 -10.73
N GLU A 53 -26.71 12.37 -9.95
CA GLU A 53 -27.91 12.25 -9.11
C GLU A 53 -27.63 12.81 -7.71
N PHE A 54 -27.25 14.08 -7.63
CA PHE A 54 -26.74 14.71 -6.39
C PHE A 54 -27.75 14.66 -5.23
N ASP A 55 -29.05 14.77 -5.51
CA ASP A 55 -30.09 14.68 -4.47
C ASP A 55 -30.16 13.28 -3.82
N LYS A 56 -29.91 12.22 -4.60
CA LYS A 56 -29.86 10.83 -4.09
C LYS A 56 -28.59 10.59 -3.28
N ALA A 57 -27.45 11.09 -3.78
CA ALA A 57 -26.17 11.04 -3.09
C ALA A 57 -26.23 11.77 -1.74
N GLU A 58 -26.79 12.98 -1.72
CA GLU A 58 -27.01 13.78 -0.50
C GLU A 58 -27.83 12.98 0.51
N LYS A 59 -28.98 12.43 0.08
CA LYS A 59 -29.88 11.68 0.96
C LYS A 59 -29.18 10.46 1.58
N LYS A 60 -28.45 9.67 0.78
CA LYS A 60 -27.74 8.48 1.28
C LYS A 60 -26.63 8.84 2.28
N LEU A 61 -25.89 9.92 2.05
CA LEU A 61 -24.84 10.39 2.96
C LEU A 61 -25.42 10.94 4.27
N ARG A 62 -26.53 11.69 4.21
CA ARG A 62 -27.27 12.11 5.41
C ARG A 62 -27.82 10.92 6.20
N ASP A 63 -28.35 9.91 5.52
CA ASP A 63 -28.80 8.67 6.15
C ASP A 63 -27.64 7.91 6.81
N ALA A 64 -26.46 7.89 6.19
CA ALA A 64 -25.24 7.31 6.76
C ALA A 64 -24.81 8.04 8.04
N LEU A 65 -24.78 9.38 8.02
CA LEU A 65 -24.49 10.20 9.20
C LEU A 65 -25.52 9.99 10.32
N LYS A 66 -26.81 9.85 9.97
CA LYS A 66 -27.88 9.57 10.94
C LYS A 66 -27.69 8.20 11.62
N ARG A 67 -27.24 7.18 10.87
CA ARG A 67 -26.91 5.85 11.41
C ARG A 67 -25.69 5.89 12.33
N CYS A 68 -24.72 6.77 12.05
CA CYS A 68 -23.56 6.98 12.90
C CYS A 68 -23.89 7.63 14.25
N GLY A 69 -24.99 8.39 14.35
CA GLY A 69 -25.42 9.02 15.60
C GLY A 69 -24.31 9.81 16.30
N LYS A 70 -24.36 9.93 17.63
CA LYS A 70 -23.35 10.71 18.39
C LYS A 70 -22.02 9.98 18.62
N ASN A 71 -22.01 8.64 18.66
CA ASN A 71 -20.82 7.84 18.97
C ASN A 71 -20.86 6.41 18.37
N ALA A 72 -21.74 6.14 17.39
CA ALA A 72 -21.86 4.79 16.83
C ALA A 72 -20.82 4.50 15.74
N CYS A 73 -20.30 5.53 15.06
CA CYS A 73 -19.21 5.40 14.11
C CYS A 73 -17.89 5.97 14.65
N THR A 74 -16.77 5.48 14.11
CA THR A 74 -15.46 6.07 14.39
C THR A 74 -15.33 7.47 13.79
N ARG A 75 -14.56 8.33 14.47
CA ARG A 75 -14.29 9.71 14.05
C ARG A 75 -13.79 9.83 12.61
N PRO A 76 -12.86 8.97 12.11
CA PRO A 76 -12.44 9.02 10.71
C PRO A 76 -13.56 8.70 9.72
N VAL A 77 -14.50 7.82 10.07
CA VAL A 77 -15.65 7.51 9.22
C VAL A 77 -16.61 8.70 9.17
N VAL A 78 -16.90 9.32 10.31
CA VAL A 78 -17.73 10.55 10.35
C VAL A 78 -17.07 11.67 9.54
N GLY A 79 -15.75 11.87 9.70
CA GLY A 79 -14.99 12.83 8.89
C GLY A 79 -15.12 12.57 7.39
N LYS A 80 -14.94 11.32 6.96
CA LYS A 80 -15.09 10.91 5.54
C LYS A 80 -16.50 11.17 5.00
N LEU A 81 -17.54 10.89 5.78
CA LEU A 81 -18.94 11.13 5.37
C LEU A 81 -19.21 12.61 5.13
N HIS A 82 -18.69 13.49 6.00
CA HIS A 82 -18.81 14.94 5.83
C HIS A 82 -17.97 15.47 4.65
N ILE A 83 -16.77 14.92 4.40
CA ILE A 83 -16.02 15.23 3.16
C ILE A 83 -16.82 14.84 1.91
N ALA A 84 -17.38 13.64 1.90
CA ALA A 84 -18.18 13.14 0.78
C ALA A 84 -19.41 14.03 0.56
N LEU A 85 -20.13 14.40 1.63
CA LEU A 85 -21.31 15.25 1.54
C LEU A 85 -20.95 16.67 1.06
N GLY A 86 -19.83 17.23 1.54
CA GLY A 86 -19.32 18.50 1.03
C GLY A 86 -18.90 18.42 -0.45
N THR A 87 -18.38 17.28 -0.88
CA THR A 87 -18.07 17.03 -2.31
C THR A 87 -19.36 16.95 -3.14
N VAL A 88 -20.42 16.30 -2.64
CA VAL A 88 -21.75 16.28 -3.28
C VAL A 88 -22.31 17.70 -3.43
N TYR A 89 -22.25 18.52 -2.37
CA TYR A 89 -22.68 19.91 -2.45
C TYR A 89 -21.85 20.74 -3.42
N GLY A 90 -20.52 20.54 -3.44
CA GLY A 90 -19.65 21.19 -4.41
C GLY A 90 -19.99 20.84 -5.86
N GLY A 91 -20.29 19.56 -6.13
CA GLY A 91 -20.72 19.10 -7.45
C GLY A 91 -22.10 19.64 -7.87
N GLY A 92 -22.95 20.02 -6.91
CA GLY A 92 -24.26 20.63 -7.13
C GLY A 92 -24.30 22.16 -6.92
N ASP A 93 -23.15 22.84 -7.02
CA ASP A 93 -22.99 24.30 -6.88
C ASP A 93 -23.49 24.92 -5.56
N LYS A 94 -23.39 24.14 -4.47
CA LYS A 94 -23.77 24.55 -3.11
C LYS A 94 -22.53 24.76 -2.24
N LEU A 95 -21.61 25.64 -2.66
CA LEU A 95 -20.29 25.82 -2.04
C LEU A 95 -20.32 26.24 -0.56
N ASP A 96 -21.30 27.05 -0.14
CA ASP A 96 -21.48 27.43 1.27
C ASP A 96 -21.85 26.23 2.16
N GLN A 97 -22.67 25.32 1.62
CA GLN A 97 -23.02 24.08 2.29
C GLN A 97 -21.81 23.13 2.30
N ALA A 98 -21.05 23.07 1.20
CA ALA A 98 -19.82 22.29 1.12
C ALA A 98 -18.80 22.70 2.19
N ARG A 99 -18.55 24.01 2.34
CA ARG A 99 -17.67 24.56 3.38
C ARG A 99 -18.15 24.18 4.78
N SER A 100 -19.45 24.28 5.04
CA SER A 100 -20.04 23.92 6.33
C SER A 100 -19.81 22.45 6.68
N GLU A 101 -19.97 21.54 5.72
CA GLU A 101 -19.67 20.12 5.90
C GLU A 101 -18.18 19.86 6.11
N PHE A 102 -17.29 20.58 5.41
CA PHE A 102 -15.85 20.46 5.63
C PHE A 102 -15.40 20.90 7.02
N VAL A 103 -16.04 21.92 7.60
CA VAL A 103 -15.82 22.30 9.00
C VAL A 103 -16.19 21.14 9.93
N LEU A 104 -17.35 20.51 9.72
CA LEU A 104 -17.78 19.34 10.50
C LEU A 104 -16.84 18.14 10.30
N ALA A 105 -16.35 17.92 9.08
CA ALA A 105 -15.38 16.87 8.76
C ALA A 105 -14.09 17.04 9.56
N LEU A 106 -13.54 18.26 9.58
CA LEU A 106 -12.29 18.59 10.27
C LEU A 106 -12.44 18.64 11.79
N GLN A 107 -13.64 18.96 12.30
CA GLN A 107 -13.97 18.83 13.72
C GLN A 107 -14.06 17.37 14.16
N ALA A 108 -14.59 16.49 13.31
CA ALA A 108 -14.69 15.06 13.58
C ALA A 108 -13.32 14.36 13.45
N ASP A 109 -12.61 14.60 12.35
CA ASP A 109 -11.28 14.08 12.06
C ASP A 109 -10.36 15.21 11.56
N PRO A 110 -9.39 15.66 12.38
CA PRO A 110 -8.40 16.65 11.98
C PRO A 110 -7.54 16.25 10.77
N LYS A 111 -7.53 14.95 10.40
CA LYS A 111 -6.84 14.42 9.23
C LYS A 111 -7.74 14.25 8.01
N ALA A 112 -9.00 14.69 8.07
CA ALA A 112 -9.90 14.66 6.92
C ALA A 112 -9.27 15.41 5.74
N ALA A 113 -9.40 14.86 4.54
CA ALA A 113 -8.85 15.40 3.30
C ALA A 113 -9.88 15.24 2.19
N LEU A 114 -9.84 16.13 1.21
CA LEU A 114 -10.73 16.06 0.05
C LEU A 114 -10.49 14.79 -0.78
N ILE A 115 -11.49 14.43 -1.59
CA ILE A 115 -11.39 13.32 -2.53
C ILE A 115 -10.67 13.84 -3.78
N ASP A 116 -9.37 13.54 -3.90
CA ASP A 116 -8.49 14.06 -4.97
C ASP A 116 -9.10 13.91 -6.39
N ALA A 117 -9.80 12.81 -6.64
CA ALA A 117 -10.42 12.52 -7.95
C ALA A 117 -11.59 13.46 -8.30
N LEU A 118 -12.23 14.06 -7.30
CA LEU A 118 -13.46 14.86 -7.42
C LEU A 118 -13.25 16.33 -7.01
N THR A 119 -12.01 16.71 -6.71
CA THR A 119 -11.67 18.04 -6.20
C THR A 119 -11.50 19.04 -7.36
N THR A 120 -12.35 20.06 -7.39
CA THR A 120 -12.18 21.24 -8.25
C THR A 120 -11.38 22.33 -7.52
N THR A 121 -10.95 23.36 -8.24
CA THR A 121 -10.22 24.50 -7.65
C THR A 121 -11.07 25.22 -6.60
N GLU A 122 -12.36 25.37 -6.89
CA GLU A 122 -13.35 26.02 -6.03
C GLU A 122 -13.59 25.20 -4.76
N LEU A 123 -13.69 23.87 -4.90
CA LEU A 123 -13.85 22.97 -3.76
C LEU A 123 -12.60 22.95 -2.87
N ALA A 124 -11.41 22.96 -3.49
CA ALA A 124 -10.14 23.09 -2.77
C ALA A 124 -10.03 24.41 -2.00
N GLN A 125 -10.57 25.50 -2.56
CA GLN A 125 -10.64 26.79 -1.89
C GLN A 125 -11.60 26.75 -0.70
N ALA A 126 -12.82 26.22 -0.88
CA ALA A 126 -13.80 26.06 0.19
C ALA A 126 -13.26 25.22 1.36
N PHE A 127 -12.50 24.16 1.08
CA PHE A 127 -11.85 23.35 2.10
C PHE A 127 -10.73 24.08 2.85
N LYS A 128 -9.91 24.87 2.15
CA LYS A 128 -8.90 25.73 2.79
C LYS A 128 -9.53 26.79 3.70
N GLU A 129 -10.69 27.32 3.32
CA GLU A 129 -11.44 28.24 4.17
C GLU A 129 -12.01 27.54 5.41
N ALA A 130 -12.58 26.35 5.25
CA ALA A 130 -13.02 25.53 6.38
C ALA A 130 -11.88 25.21 7.37
N GLN A 131 -10.66 24.94 6.88
CA GLN A 131 -9.48 24.76 7.74
C GLN A 131 -9.17 26.00 8.59
N LYS A 132 -9.36 27.20 8.05
CA LYS A 132 -9.18 28.46 8.80
C LYS A 132 -10.28 28.69 9.82
N ASP A 133 -11.52 28.30 9.52
CA ASP A 133 -12.67 28.44 10.43
C ASP A 133 -12.54 27.55 11.67
N VAL A 134 -12.03 26.31 11.48
CA VAL A 134 -11.76 25.39 12.60
C VAL A 134 -10.62 25.92 13.49
N GLN A 135 -9.60 26.57 12.90
CA GLN A 135 -8.48 27.15 13.65
C GLN A 135 -8.85 28.43 14.42
N SER A 136 -9.86 29.17 13.95
CA SER A 136 -10.32 30.42 14.57
C SER A 136 -11.46 30.24 15.59
N GLY A 137 -11.93 29.00 15.81
CA GLY A 137 -12.96 28.70 16.81
C GLY A 137 -14.35 29.24 16.47
N ALA A 138 -14.62 29.60 15.22
CA ALA A 138 -15.87 30.24 14.78
C ALA A 138 -17.00 29.25 14.42
N GLY A 139 -16.87 27.95 14.74
CA GLY A 139 -17.85 26.93 14.39
C GLY A 139 -18.96 26.77 15.44
N LYS A 140 -20.06 27.50 15.31
CA LYS A 140 -21.33 27.19 16.00
C LYS A 140 -22.25 26.45 15.01
N PRO A 141 -22.93 25.35 15.38
CA PRO A 141 -23.80 24.65 14.44
C PRO A 141 -25.05 25.49 14.13
N ALA A 142 -25.35 25.69 12.85
CA ALA A 142 -26.70 26.04 12.45
C ALA A 142 -27.58 24.79 12.65
N ALA A 143 -28.56 24.90 13.55
CA ALA A 143 -29.53 23.87 13.85
C ALA A 143 -30.50 23.66 12.67
N GLU A 144 -31.01 22.43 12.60
CA GLU A 144 -32.05 21.95 11.69
C GLU A 144 -33.25 22.89 11.58
N ASP A 145 -33.76 23.08 10.37
CA ASP A 145 -35.18 23.31 10.12
C ASP A 145 -35.61 22.66 8.78
N ALA A 146 -36.68 21.88 8.85
CA ALA A 146 -37.54 21.47 7.74
C ALA A 146 -38.99 21.64 8.23
N PRO A 147 -40.04 21.67 7.38
CA PRO A 147 -40.10 21.67 5.91
C PRO A 147 -40.91 22.85 5.31
N GLY A 148 -40.66 23.21 4.05
CA GLY A 148 -41.46 24.23 3.36
C GLY A 148 -41.52 24.01 1.85
N ALA A 149 -42.70 23.67 1.35
CA ALA A 149 -43.01 23.56 -0.07
C ALA A 149 -43.09 24.94 -0.75
N SER A 150 -42.48 25.10 -1.93
CA SER A 150 -42.99 25.93 -3.04
C SER A 150 -42.02 25.98 -4.23
N GLY A 151 -42.36 25.27 -5.30
CA GLY A 151 -42.47 25.72 -6.70
C GLY A 151 -41.40 26.61 -7.38
N GLY A 152 -40.89 26.08 -8.52
CA GLY A 152 -40.38 26.80 -9.71
C GLY A 152 -38.85 26.81 -9.80
N LYS A 153 -38.16 26.33 -10.83
CA LYS A 153 -38.40 26.10 -12.28
C LYS A 153 -37.45 24.96 -12.74
N PRO A 154 -37.71 24.22 -13.83
CA PRO A 154 -36.92 23.05 -14.20
C PRO A 154 -35.53 23.48 -14.73
N ALA A 155 -34.46 23.04 -14.05
CA ALA A 155 -33.13 23.00 -14.65
C ALA A 155 -33.13 21.88 -15.70
N LYS A 156 -32.71 22.24 -16.90
CA LYS A 156 -32.75 21.42 -18.11
C LYS A 156 -31.80 20.23 -17.91
N GLN A 157 -32.34 19.03 -18.03
CA GLN A 157 -31.61 17.76 -18.01
C GLN A 157 -30.58 17.77 -19.15
N ALA A 158 -29.29 17.60 -18.85
CA ALA A 158 -28.26 17.48 -19.87
C ALA A 158 -28.52 16.24 -20.74
N ALA A 159 -28.33 16.39 -22.05
CA ALA A 159 -28.50 15.32 -23.02
C ALA A 159 -27.41 14.25 -22.82
N GLY A 160 -27.76 12.98 -23.06
CA GLY A 160 -26.85 11.84 -22.99
C GLY A 160 -25.69 11.92 -24.00
N ASP A 161 -24.87 10.86 -24.00
CA ASP A 161 -23.64 10.69 -24.78
C ASP A 161 -23.58 11.50 -26.09
N VAL A 162 -22.63 12.43 -26.17
CA VAL A 162 -22.34 13.22 -27.37
C VAL A 162 -21.71 12.30 -28.41
N PRO A 163 -22.18 12.31 -29.67
CA PRO A 163 -21.58 11.51 -30.72
C PRO A 163 -20.11 11.88 -30.90
N HIS A 164 -19.23 10.89 -30.72
CA HIS A 164 -17.78 11.05 -30.80
C HIS A 164 -17.17 9.87 -31.54
N THR A 165 -16.23 10.15 -32.44
CA THR A 165 -15.48 9.10 -33.15
C THR A 165 -14.11 8.95 -32.47
N PRO A 166 -13.86 7.83 -31.75
CA PRO A 166 -12.61 7.68 -31.04
C PRO A 166 -11.43 7.50 -31.98
N VAL A 167 -10.26 8.05 -31.59
CA VAL A 167 -8.98 7.73 -32.22
C VAL A 167 -8.74 6.22 -32.17
N ALA A 168 -8.60 5.60 -33.34
CA ALA A 168 -8.51 4.14 -33.46
C ALA A 168 -7.20 3.58 -32.89
N GLU A 169 -6.08 4.26 -33.13
CA GLU A 169 -4.73 3.93 -32.66
C GLU A 169 -3.77 5.12 -32.87
N GLN A 170 -2.61 5.09 -32.23
CA GLN A 170 -1.53 6.07 -32.45
C GLN A 170 -0.14 5.44 -32.26
N ALA A 171 0.88 6.00 -32.91
CA ALA A 171 2.26 5.54 -32.82
C ALA A 171 2.95 5.99 -31.51
N VAL A 172 3.90 5.20 -31.02
CA VAL A 172 4.75 5.55 -29.87
C VAL A 172 5.54 6.83 -30.15
N ASN A 173 5.60 7.73 -29.16
CA ASN A 173 6.21 9.07 -29.23
C ASN A 173 5.52 10.02 -30.21
N THR A 174 4.24 9.82 -30.54
CA THR A 174 3.46 10.73 -31.41
C THR A 174 2.25 11.25 -30.65
N PRO A 175 1.98 12.58 -30.61
CA PRO A 175 0.83 13.13 -29.90
C PRO A 175 -0.49 12.49 -30.35
N VAL A 176 -1.45 12.32 -29.43
CA VAL A 176 -2.76 11.72 -29.78
C VAL A 176 -3.78 12.83 -30.02
N PRO A 177 -4.19 13.10 -31.28
CA PRO A 177 -5.15 14.16 -31.59
C PRO A 177 -6.56 13.68 -31.27
N VAL A 178 -7.21 14.32 -30.29
CA VAL A 178 -8.60 14.04 -29.91
C VAL A 178 -9.47 15.23 -30.31
N TYR A 179 -10.50 14.96 -31.10
CA TYR A 179 -11.47 15.95 -31.54
C TYR A 179 -12.89 15.49 -31.24
N VAL A 180 -13.72 16.37 -30.64
CA VAL A 180 -15.14 16.14 -30.43
C VAL A 180 -15.93 17.21 -31.18
N GLU A 181 -16.89 16.79 -32.00
CA GLU A 181 -17.82 17.67 -32.70
C GLU A 181 -19.01 17.99 -31.79
N VAL A 182 -19.46 19.24 -31.76
CA VAL A 182 -20.56 19.65 -30.89
C VAL A 182 -21.81 19.87 -31.75
N PRO A 183 -22.87 19.07 -31.57
CA PRO A 183 -24.14 19.29 -32.24
C PRO A 183 -24.71 20.68 -31.92
N GLU A 184 -25.40 21.31 -32.87
CA GLU A 184 -25.98 22.66 -32.72
C GLU A 184 -26.99 22.76 -31.55
N GLU A 185 -27.53 21.62 -31.08
CA GLU A 185 -28.44 21.54 -29.95
C GLU A 185 -27.76 21.64 -28.57
N ILE A 186 -26.42 21.53 -28.51
CA ILE A 186 -25.63 21.57 -27.28
C ILE A 186 -24.87 22.91 -27.19
N ASP A 187 -25.26 23.75 -26.24
CA ASP A 187 -24.62 25.05 -25.98
C ASP A 187 -23.34 24.88 -25.16
N ALA A 188 -22.31 24.29 -25.77
CA ALA A 188 -21.00 24.07 -25.13
C ALA A 188 -20.03 25.22 -25.44
N ALA A 189 -19.59 25.92 -24.40
CA ALA A 189 -18.58 26.97 -24.48
C ALA A 189 -17.15 26.46 -24.21
N LYS A 190 -16.99 25.38 -23.43
CA LYS A 190 -15.70 24.81 -23.03
C LYS A 190 -15.72 23.29 -23.14
N ALA A 191 -14.56 22.69 -23.38
CA ALA A 191 -14.39 21.24 -23.36
C ALA A 191 -13.13 20.84 -22.59
N THR A 192 -13.22 19.75 -21.83
CA THR A 192 -12.10 19.19 -21.06
C THR A 192 -11.89 17.73 -21.42
N LEU A 193 -10.69 17.42 -21.92
CA LEU A 193 -10.23 16.06 -22.16
C LEU A 193 -9.63 15.49 -20.87
N ARG A 194 -10.22 14.41 -20.36
CA ARG A 194 -9.68 13.63 -19.24
C ARG A 194 -9.08 12.35 -19.77
N TYR A 195 -7.78 12.13 -19.54
CA TYR A 195 -7.07 10.96 -20.08
C TYR A 195 -6.19 10.28 -19.03
N ARG A 196 -5.93 8.99 -19.22
CA ARG A 196 -5.06 8.16 -18.37
C ARG A 196 -4.02 7.44 -19.24
N PRO A 197 -2.73 7.83 -19.12
CA PRO A 197 -1.64 7.13 -19.78
C PRO A 197 -1.54 5.67 -19.37
N PHE A 198 -0.99 4.83 -20.24
CA PHE A 198 -0.74 3.43 -19.93
C PHE A 198 0.22 3.30 -18.74
N GLY A 199 -0.12 2.45 -17.76
CA GLY A 199 0.67 2.26 -16.54
C GLY A 199 0.53 3.36 -15.48
N SER A 200 -0.16 4.47 -15.77
CA SER A 200 -0.45 5.51 -14.77
C SER A 200 -1.74 5.19 -13.99
N PRO A 201 -1.73 5.24 -12.65
CA PRO A 201 -2.96 5.17 -11.85
C PRO A 201 -3.74 6.50 -11.84
N LYS A 202 -3.15 7.59 -12.36
CA LYS A 202 -3.72 8.95 -12.29
C LYS A 202 -4.31 9.40 -13.64
N TRP A 203 -5.49 10.01 -13.57
CA TRP A 203 -6.10 10.74 -14.69
C TRP A 203 -5.54 12.16 -14.76
N LYS A 204 -5.23 12.62 -15.97
CA LYS A 204 -4.78 13.98 -16.29
C LYS A 204 -5.89 14.73 -17.05
N SER A 205 -5.80 16.07 -17.10
CA SER A 205 -6.77 16.92 -17.80
C SER A 205 -6.06 17.82 -18.81
N LEU A 206 -6.68 18.01 -19.96
CA LEU A 206 -6.31 19.02 -20.94
C LEU A 206 -7.55 19.84 -21.29
N GLU A 207 -7.41 21.15 -21.32
CA GLU A 207 -8.42 22.01 -21.92
C GLU A 207 -8.38 21.85 -23.43
N MET A 208 -9.55 21.71 -24.05
CA MET A 208 -9.66 21.58 -25.49
C MET A 208 -10.09 22.92 -26.08
N PRO A 209 -9.22 23.62 -26.84
CA PRO A 209 -9.60 24.83 -27.55
C PRO A 209 -10.63 24.55 -28.65
N ARG A 210 -11.39 25.58 -29.01
CA ARG A 210 -12.37 25.51 -30.10
C ARG A 210 -11.64 25.32 -31.43
N LEU A 211 -12.09 24.35 -32.22
CA LEU A 211 -11.51 24.00 -33.50
C LEU A 211 -12.66 23.65 -34.46
N GLY A 212 -12.88 24.46 -35.51
CA GLY A 212 -14.03 24.26 -36.41
C GLY A 212 -15.37 24.23 -35.66
N ASP A 213 -16.15 23.18 -35.91
CA ASP A 213 -17.48 22.94 -35.33
C ASP A 213 -17.43 22.18 -33.99
N GLY A 214 -16.25 22.11 -33.36
CA GLY A 214 -16.04 21.35 -32.15
C GLY A 214 -14.85 21.82 -31.32
N PHE A 215 -14.28 20.90 -30.56
CA PHE A 215 -13.13 21.12 -29.68
C PHE A 215 -12.07 20.06 -29.94
N GLY A 216 -10.80 20.49 -30.00
CA GLY A 216 -9.67 19.61 -30.32
C GLY A 216 -8.48 19.81 -29.39
N ALA A 217 -7.85 18.74 -28.94
CA ALA A 217 -6.59 18.77 -28.19
C ALA A 217 -5.71 17.57 -28.50
N GLU A 218 -4.40 17.72 -28.32
CA GLU A 218 -3.45 16.63 -28.46
C GLU A 218 -2.94 16.16 -27.10
N ILE A 219 -3.01 14.85 -26.85
CA ILE A 219 -2.35 14.26 -25.68
C ILE A 219 -0.83 14.31 -25.92
N PRO A 220 -0.04 14.90 -25.00
CA PRO A 220 1.40 15.11 -25.19
C PRO A 220 2.20 13.83 -25.41
N CYS A 221 3.28 13.94 -26.20
CA CYS A 221 4.22 12.85 -26.48
C CYS A 221 4.80 12.16 -25.23
N GLU A 222 5.07 12.92 -24.17
CA GLU A 222 5.62 12.41 -22.91
C GLU A 222 4.71 11.36 -22.24
N ASP A 223 3.42 11.37 -22.57
CA ASP A 223 2.41 10.46 -22.03
C ASP A 223 2.13 9.24 -22.94
N VAL A 224 2.82 9.15 -24.08
CA VAL A 224 2.72 8.06 -25.08
C VAL A 224 4.09 7.48 -25.45
N THR A 225 5.01 7.43 -24.49
CA THR A 225 6.39 6.98 -24.68
C THR A 225 6.56 5.45 -24.73
N THR A 226 5.48 4.69 -24.51
CA THR A 226 5.52 3.22 -24.52
C THR A 226 4.25 2.64 -25.13
N THR A 227 4.32 1.39 -25.58
CA THR A 227 3.16 0.68 -26.12
C THR A 227 2.17 0.33 -25.02
N GLY A 228 0.87 0.42 -25.34
CA GLY A 228 -0.21 0.17 -24.39
C GLY A 228 -1.40 1.09 -24.59
N ASP A 229 -2.41 0.99 -23.73
CA ASP A 229 -3.67 1.72 -23.93
C ASP A 229 -3.71 3.05 -23.18
N ILE A 230 -3.98 4.12 -23.93
CA ILE A 230 -4.52 5.34 -23.35
C ILE A 230 -6.03 5.21 -23.23
N ARG A 231 -6.57 5.65 -22.09
CA ARG A 231 -8.01 5.78 -21.87
C ARG A 231 -8.39 7.24 -21.75
N TYR A 232 -9.48 7.68 -22.36
CA TYR A 232 -9.94 9.07 -22.23
C TYR A 232 -11.47 9.22 -22.30
N PHE A 233 -11.96 10.37 -21.85
CA PHE A 233 -13.33 10.85 -22.06
C PHE A 233 -13.32 12.39 -22.10
N VAL A 234 -14.35 12.99 -22.69
CA VAL A 234 -14.46 14.45 -22.82
C VAL A 234 -15.71 14.96 -22.09
N ILE A 235 -15.57 16.09 -21.40
CA ILE A 235 -16.68 16.79 -20.75
C ILE A 235 -16.89 18.12 -21.47
N LEU A 236 -18.09 18.36 -21.99
CA LEU A 236 -18.53 19.65 -22.53
C LEU A 236 -19.19 20.48 -21.43
N ARG A 237 -18.88 21.77 -21.37
CA ARG A 237 -19.41 22.72 -20.39
C ARG A 237 -19.91 23.99 -21.06
N ASP A 238 -20.92 24.62 -20.49
CA ASP A 238 -21.41 25.95 -20.92
C ASP A 238 -20.53 27.10 -20.40
N GLU A 239 -20.96 28.34 -20.63
CA GLU A 239 -20.25 29.55 -20.16
C GLU A 239 -20.19 29.64 -18.63
N ALA A 240 -21.21 29.16 -17.93
CA ALA A 240 -21.27 29.11 -16.47
C ALA A 240 -20.35 28.03 -15.88
N GLY A 241 -19.94 27.05 -16.72
CA GLY A 241 -19.10 25.93 -16.34
C GLY A 241 -19.89 24.66 -16.03
N ASP A 242 -21.19 24.65 -16.25
CA ASP A 242 -22.06 23.48 -16.02
C ASP A 242 -21.86 22.43 -17.12
N PRO A 243 -21.81 21.13 -16.78
CA PRO A 243 -21.64 20.07 -17.78
C PRO A 243 -22.91 19.94 -18.64
N VAL A 244 -22.76 20.15 -19.95
CA VAL A 244 -23.86 20.10 -20.93
C VAL A 244 -23.85 18.83 -21.80
N GLY A 245 -22.78 18.04 -21.72
CA GLY A 245 -22.67 16.74 -22.40
C GLY A 245 -21.32 16.06 -22.17
N THR A 246 -21.23 14.77 -22.48
CA THR A 246 -19.99 13.98 -22.36
C THR A 246 -19.77 13.05 -23.56
N ALA A 247 -18.52 12.87 -23.98
CA ALA A 247 -18.12 11.81 -24.89
C ALA A 247 -17.31 10.75 -24.13
N GLY A 248 -17.96 9.62 -23.82
CA GLY A 248 -17.44 8.60 -22.92
C GLY A 248 -17.52 9.01 -21.44
N SER A 249 -17.09 8.11 -20.55
CA SER A 249 -17.08 8.37 -19.10
C SER A 249 -15.89 7.71 -18.40
N MET A 250 -15.73 7.95 -17.10
CA MET A 250 -14.69 7.27 -16.32
C MET A 250 -14.91 5.74 -16.23
N GLN A 251 -16.17 5.28 -16.27
CA GLN A 251 -16.52 3.84 -16.25
C GLN A 251 -16.49 3.22 -17.66
N ALA A 252 -16.80 4.00 -18.69
CA ALA A 252 -16.73 3.59 -20.09
C ALA A 252 -15.86 4.58 -20.90
N PRO A 253 -14.53 4.61 -20.67
CA PRO A 253 -13.67 5.51 -21.39
C PRO A 253 -13.37 4.98 -22.79
N HIS A 254 -13.14 5.90 -23.73
CA HIS A 254 -12.58 5.58 -25.03
C HIS A 254 -11.15 5.06 -24.87
N ARG A 255 -10.77 4.13 -25.75
CA ARG A 255 -9.48 3.45 -25.71
C ARG A 255 -8.71 3.72 -26.99
N VAL A 256 -7.48 4.19 -26.85
CA VAL A 256 -6.52 4.37 -27.95
C VAL A 256 -5.33 3.45 -27.70
N PRO A 257 -5.16 2.37 -28.49
CA PRO A 257 -3.96 1.56 -28.47
C PRO A 257 -2.77 2.35 -29.02
N ILE A 258 -1.69 2.44 -28.25
CA ILE A 258 -0.40 2.99 -28.69
C ILE A 258 0.48 1.84 -29.20
N LYS A 259 0.86 1.90 -30.48
CA LYS A 259 1.59 0.84 -31.20
C LYS A 259 2.90 1.36 -31.79
N ASN A 260 3.79 0.45 -32.19
CA ASN A 260 5.04 0.83 -32.88
C ASN A 260 4.79 1.20 -34.35
N GLU A 261 3.85 0.51 -34.99
CA GLU A 261 3.40 0.76 -36.36
C GLU A 261 1.87 0.85 -36.34
N ILE A 262 1.33 1.79 -37.12
CA ILE A 262 -0.11 2.05 -37.25
C ILE A 262 -0.51 2.04 -38.72
N GLU A 263 -1.76 1.69 -39.00
CA GLU A 263 -2.29 1.60 -40.36
C GLU A 263 -2.71 2.96 -40.92
N THR A 264 -3.14 3.88 -40.06
CA THR A 264 -3.60 5.22 -40.46
C THR A 264 -3.20 6.24 -39.42
N GLU A 265 -2.56 7.33 -39.86
CA GLU A 265 -2.16 8.43 -38.99
C GLU A 265 -3.38 9.32 -38.68
N PRO A 266 -3.82 9.40 -37.40
CA PRO A 266 -4.93 10.27 -37.04
C PRO A 266 -4.50 11.74 -37.05
N SER A 267 -5.42 12.65 -37.36
CA SER A 267 -5.18 14.10 -37.37
C SER A 267 -6.37 14.86 -36.81
N LEU A 268 -6.14 16.08 -36.33
CA LEU A 268 -7.22 17.02 -36.04
C LEU A 268 -7.84 17.54 -37.36
N PRO A 269 -9.14 17.92 -37.37
CA PRO A 269 -9.78 18.45 -38.57
C PRO A 269 -9.02 19.63 -39.18
N GLY A 270 -8.70 19.52 -40.46
CA GLY A 270 -8.00 20.56 -41.23
C GLY A 270 -6.51 20.73 -40.90
N GLN A 271 -5.90 19.81 -40.14
CA GLN A 271 -4.48 19.81 -39.80
C GLN A 271 -3.77 18.57 -40.35
N GLU A 272 -2.47 18.67 -40.58
CA GLU A 272 -1.64 17.51 -40.90
C GLU A 272 -1.50 16.61 -39.64
N PRO A 273 -1.30 15.29 -39.81
CA PRO A 273 -1.05 14.40 -38.68
C PRO A 273 0.13 14.89 -37.82
N PRO A 274 0.03 14.78 -36.48
CA PRO A 274 1.06 15.27 -35.60
C PRO A 274 2.34 14.46 -35.83
N GLN A 275 3.47 15.17 -35.91
CA GLN A 275 4.76 14.54 -36.14
C GLN A 275 5.22 13.79 -34.89
N ARG A 276 5.92 12.67 -35.11
CA ARG A 276 6.57 11.94 -34.02
C ARG A 276 7.56 12.88 -33.34
N CYS A 277 7.45 13.03 -32.03
CA CYS A 277 8.36 13.86 -31.27
C CYS A 277 9.79 13.33 -31.40
N ALA A 278 10.74 14.25 -31.59
CA ALA A 278 12.14 13.93 -31.66
C ALA A 278 12.55 13.19 -30.37
N ALA A 279 12.96 11.92 -30.51
CA ALA A 279 13.73 11.27 -29.46
C ALA A 279 15.00 12.11 -29.27
N LYS A 280 15.44 12.25 -28.01
CA LYS A 280 16.70 12.95 -27.66
C LYS A 280 17.94 12.33 -28.33
N GLU A 281 17.76 11.25 -29.08
CA GLU A 281 18.77 10.33 -29.58
C GLU A 281 18.81 10.24 -31.13
N ASP A 282 17.90 10.91 -31.87
CA ASP A 282 17.68 10.61 -33.31
C ASP A 282 17.85 11.80 -34.29
N CYS A 283 18.59 12.86 -33.96
CA CYS A 283 18.86 13.94 -34.93
C CYS A 283 20.24 13.80 -35.61
N PRO A 284 20.32 13.36 -36.88
CA PRO A 284 21.59 13.23 -37.59
C PRO A 284 22.23 14.60 -37.88
N PRO A 285 23.58 14.72 -37.83
CA PRO A 285 24.26 16.00 -38.03
C PRO A 285 24.04 16.55 -39.45
N GLY A 286 23.56 17.81 -39.57
CA GLY A 286 23.61 18.59 -40.81
C GLY A 286 22.29 19.17 -41.34
N LEU A 287 21.15 19.05 -40.66
CA LEU A 287 19.91 19.72 -41.07
C LEU A 287 19.77 21.14 -40.50
N PRO A 288 19.34 22.14 -41.30
CA PRO A 288 19.10 23.50 -40.81
C PRO A 288 17.98 23.53 -39.76
N GLY A 289 18.28 23.96 -38.53
CA GLY A 289 17.30 24.09 -37.43
C GLY A 289 17.76 23.53 -36.08
N CYS A 290 18.86 22.77 -36.04
CA CYS A 290 19.43 22.25 -34.78
C CYS A 290 20.55 23.17 -34.26
N PRO A 291 20.67 23.39 -32.93
CA PRO A 291 21.76 24.18 -32.37
C PRO A 291 23.10 23.46 -32.60
N GLU A 292 24.07 24.17 -33.16
CA GLU A 292 25.44 23.65 -33.33
C GLU A 292 26.04 23.35 -31.94
N ALA A 293 26.38 22.08 -31.68
CA ALA A 293 27.19 21.69 -30.53
C ALA A 293 28.64 22.12 -30.79
N GLY A 294 28.91 23.40 -30.53
CA GLY A 294 30.22 24.03 -30.68
C GLY A 294 31.22 23.52 -29.65
N GLY A 295 32.12 22.64 -30.08
CA GLY A 295 33.37 22.31 -29.39
C GLY A 295 34.35 21.65 -30.37
N LYS A 296 35.60 22.11 -30.41
CA LYS A 296 36.64 21.45 -31.23
C LYS A 296 36.91 20.05 -30.67
N ARG A 297 36.48 19.02 -31.38
CA ARG A 297 36.78 17.61 -31.12
C ARG A 297 38.00 17.15 -31.92
N GLY A 298 38.65 16.08 -31.46
CA GLY A 298 39.75 15.42 -32.15
C GLY A 298 39.29 14.48 -33.27
N ASP A 299 40.24 13.83 -33.91
CA ASP A 299 40.06 12.99 -35.11
C ASP A 299 40.03 11.49 -34.82
N LYS A 300 40.21 11.08 -33.56
CA LYS A 300 40.25 9.66 -33.17
C LYS A 300 38.87 8.99 -33.27
N ALA A 301 38.78 8.00 -34.15
CA ALA A 301 37.56 7.24 -34.41
C ALA A 301 37.25 6.21 -33.30
N TRP A 302 36.05 5.65 -33.33
CA TRP A 302 35.62 4.60 -32.40
C TRP A 302 36.63 3.44 -32.32
N GLY A 303 36.97 3.02 -31.09
CA GLY A 303 37.98 1.99 -30.83
C GLY A 303 39.44 2.48 -30.84
N SER A 304 39.69 3.75 -31.17
CA SER A 304 41.03 4.35 -31.06
C SER A 304 41.39 4.62 -29.61
N THR A 305 42.68 4.57 -29.26
CA THR A 305 43.16 4.87 -27.92
C THR A 305 43.10 6.36 -27.61
N CYS A 306 42.65 6.74 -26.42
CA CYS A 306 42.51 8.14 -25.99
C CYS A 306 42.90 8.28 -24.51
N GLU A 307 43.28 9.49 -24.11
CA GLU A 307 43.42 9.84 -22.69
C GLU A 307 42.25 10.74 -22.25
N GLU A 308 41.80 11.66 -23.11
CA GLU A 308 40.66 12.55 -22.85
C GLU A 308 39.59 12.50 -23.95
N THR A 309 38.33 12.77 -23.59
CA THR A 309 37.17 12.78 -24.51
C THR A 309 37.33 13.77 -25.67
N VAL A 310 38.03 14.88 -25.44
CA VAL A 310 38.33 15.88 -26.46
C VAL A 310 39.17 15.33 -27.63
N GLU A 311 39.92 14.25 -27.42
CA GLU A 311 40.70 13.60 -28.50
C GLU A 311 39.83 12.76 -29.45
N CYS A 312 38.65 12.35 -29.01
CA CYS A 312 37.74 11.52 -29.77
C CYS A 312 36.83 12.36 -30.69
N GLN A 313 36.43 11.76 -31.81
CA GLN A 313 35.44 12.35 -32.73
C GLN A 313 34.13 12.70 -32.01
N SER A 314 33.42 13.70 -32.55
CA SER A 314 32.12 14.13 -32.04
C SER A 314 31.16 12.95 -31.88
N GLY A 315 30.52 12.84 -30.71
CA GLY A 315 29.64 11.72 -30.36
C GLY A 315 30.33 10.53 -29.70
N LEU A 316 31.65 10.62 -29.46
CA LEU A 316 32.41 9.62 -28.70
C LEU A 316 32.90 10.20 -27.38
N VAL A 317 33.15 9.35 -26.38
CA VAL A 317 33.78 9.69 -25.09
C VAL A 317 34.95 8.77 -24.85
N CYS A 318 35.97 9.26 -24.13
CA CYS A 318 37.09 8.40 -23.77
C CYS A 318 36.69 7.51 -22.59
N LEU A 319 36.41 6.24 -22.88
CA LEU A 319 36.00 5.25 -21.89
C LEU A 319 37.05 4.14 -21.83
N ASN A 320 37.63 3.93 -20.64
CA ASN A 320 38.66 2.90 -20.40
C ASN A 320 39.89 3.00 -21.35
N GLY A 321 40.24 4.21 -21.78
CA GLY A 321 41.37 4.46 -22.67
C GLY A 321 41.07 4.26 -24.16
N THR A 322 39.79 4.09 -24.54
CA THR A 322 39.32 3.95 -25.92
C THR A 322 38.11 4.84 -26.22
N CYS A 323 38.04 5.37 -27.43
CA CYS A 323 36.90 6.19 -27.86
C CYS A 323 35.66 5.30 -28.07
N GLU A 324 34.62 5.49 -27.25
CA GLU A 324 33.35 4.74 -27.28
C GLU A 324 32.14 5.69 -27.38
N GLN A 325 30.95 5.18 -27.73
CA GLN A 325 29.74 5.99 -27.86
C GLN A 325 29.19 6.36 -26.47
N GLY A 326 28.98 7.65 -26.20
CA GLY A 326 28.44 8.11 -24.93
C GLY A 326 28.17 9.62 -24.89
N ASP A 327 27.29 10.05 -23.99
CA ASP A 327 26.91 11.45 -23.82
C ASP A 327 27.94 12.24 -23.02
N GLU A 328 28.29 13.44 -23.50
CA GLU A 328 29.19 14.37 -22.83
C GLU A 328 28.51 15.02 -21.63
N GLY A 329 28.65 14.37 -20.48
CA GLY A 329 28.26 14.92 -19.19
C GLY A 329 29.02 14.28 -18.05
N GLY A 330 30.25 14.74 -17.79
CA GLY A 330 30.96 14.47 -16.54
C GLY A 330 32.45 14.14 -16.70
N GLY A 331 33.26 15.17 -16.93
CA GLY A 331 34.70 15.12 -16.63
C GLY A 331 34.94 15.61 -15.20
N ASP A 332 35.36 14.68 -14.34
CA ASP A 332 36.21 14.81 -13.15
C ASP A 332 35.66 14.08 -11.92
N SER A 333 35.95 12.78 -11.87
CA SER A 333 36.73 12.17 -10.78
C SER A 333 36.94 10.70 -11.07
N ALA A 334 38.20 10.28 -10.98
CA ALA A 334 38.60 8.89 -11.03
C ALA A 334 37.76 8.01 -10.07
N GLY A 335 37.20 6.94 -10.62
CA GLY A 335 36.78 5.76 -9.87
C GLY A 335 35.40 5.79 -9.18
N SER A 336 34.34 5.46 -9.90
CA SER A 336 33.18 4.76 -9.31
C SER A 336 32.48 3.96 -10.40
N GLY A 337 32.71 2.64 -10.44
CA GLY A 337 31.97 1.76 -11.34
C GLY A 337 30.47 1.87 -11.10
N LYS A 338 29.67 1.86 -12.18
CA LYS A 338 28.20 1.74 -12.16
C LYS A 338 27.79 0.85 -10.99
N GLY A 339 27.19 1.46 -9.95
CA GLY A 339 26.83 0.75 -8.73
C GLY A 339 25.94 -0.45 -9.04
N ASN A 340 26.30 -1.59 -8.48
CA ASN A 340 25.57 -2.85 -8.58
C ASN A 340 24.09 -2.63 -8.26
N ARG A 341 23.21 -2.76 -9.26
CA ARG A 341 21.78 -2.44 -9.11
C ARG A 341 20.96 -3.60 -8.56
N ASN A 342 21.53 -4.80 -8.55
CA ASN A 342 20.84 -6.00 -8.12
C ASN A 342 21.54 -6.59 -6.90
N VAL A 343 20.77 -7.04 -5.93
CA VAL A 343 21.28 -7.72 -4.75
C VAL A 343 20.54 -9.03 -4.60
N ILE A 344 21.28 -10.13 -4.51
CA ILE A 344 20.73 -11.44 -4.15
C ILE A 344 21.23 -11.83 -2.76
N GLY A 345 20.41 -12.54 -1.99
CA GLY A 345 20.80 -12.97 -0.65
C GLY A 345 20.27 -14.35 -0.29
N LEU A 346 21.01 -15.04 0.57
CA LEU A 346 20.58 -16.26 1.24
C LEU A 346 20.54 -15.98 2.73
N TRP A 347 19.44 -16.29 3.40
CA TRP A 347 19.16 -15.84 4.76
C TRP A 347 18.75 -17.00 5.65
N GLY A 348 19.29 -17.02 6.87
CA GLY A 348 18.77 -17.80 7.98
C GLY A 348 18.08 -16.88 8.99
N GLY A 349 16.92 -17.30 9.50
CA GLY A 349 16.14 -16.54 10.48
C GLY A 349 15.68 -17.39 11.65
N LEU A 350 15.51 -16.76 12.80
CA LEU A 350 14.84 -17.31 13.98
C LEU A 350 13.57 -16.50 14.21
N ASP A 351 12.44 -17.16 14.46
CA ASP A 351 11.21 -16.48 14.84
C ASP A 351 11.02 -16.51 16.36
N LEU A 352 10.74 -15.36 16.95
CA LEU A 352 10.36 -15.21 18.35
C LEU A 352 8.96 -14.60 18.40
N LEU A 353 7.96 -15.40 18.76
CA LEU A 353 6.59 -14.93 18.93
C LEU A 353 6.42 -14.33 20.33
N LEU A 354 5.87 -13.13 20.41
CA LEU A 354 5.38 -12.57 21.68
C LEU A 354 4.05 -13.24 22.02
N VAL A 355 4.13 -14.32 22.80
CA VAL A 355 2.98 -15.07 23.31
C VAL A 355 2.21 -14.20 24.30
N ARG A 356 0.89 -14.16 24.15
CA ARG A 356 0.01 -13.43 25.05
C ARG A 356 -0.18 -14.21 26.34
N GLY A 357 -0.18 -13.51 27.47
CA GLY A 357 -0.58 -14.11 28.74
C GLY A 357 -2.09 -14.26 28.75
N THR A 358 -2.57 -15.50 28.86
CA THR A 358 -4.01 -15.80 28.96
C THR A 358 -4.20 -17.12 29.68
N ASP A 359 -5.36 -17.25 30.32
CA ASP A 359 -5.85 -18.49 30.87
C ASP A 359 -6.72 -19.21 29.83
N TYR A 360 -7.06 -20.46 30.12
CA TYR A 360 -7.93 -21.33 29.34
C TYR A 360 -7.40 -21.76 27.95
N VAL A 361 -6.09 -21.78 27.74
CA VAL A 361 -5.49 -22.03 26.41
C VAL A 361 -5.75 -23.43 25.82
N CYS A 362 -5.93 -24.44 26.68
CA CYS A 362 -6.24 -25.81 26.26
C CYS A 362 -7.73 -26.16 26.41
N SER A 363 -8.60 -25.17 26.62
CA SER A 363 -10.04 -25.40 26.81
C SER A 363 -10.83 -25.50 25.50
N GLY A 364 -10.23 -25.10 24.36
CA GLY A 364 -10.91 -24.98 23.08
C GLY A 364 -11.77 -23.71 22.94
N SER A 365 -11.83 -22.84 23.96
CA SER A 365 -12.61 -21.59 23.90
C SER A 365 -11.96 -20.50 23.04
N ASP A 366 -10.64 -20.53 22.87
CA ASP A 366 -9.89 -19.61 22.03
C ASP A 366 -9.35 -20.35 20.80
N ALA A 367 -9.88 -20.00 19.62
CA ALA A 367 -9.45 -20.57 18.35
C ALA A 367 -8.00 -20.21 17.96
N ALA A 368 -7.36 -19.28 18.68
CA ALA A 368 -5.94 -18.97 18.52
C ALA A 368 -5.02 -20.00 19.19
N TYR A 369 -5.54 -20.92 20.00
CA TYR A 369 -4.73 -21.94 20.68
C TYR A 369 -5.12 -23.37 20.28
N ALA A 370 -4.11 -24.23 20.19
CA ALA A 370 -4.28 -25.67 20.09
C ALA A 370 -3.21 -26.36 20.95
N CYS A 371 -3.64 -27.32 21.78
CA CYS A 371 -2.74 -28.05 22.68
C CYS A 371 -2.46 -29.45 22.17
N PHE A 372 -1.20 -29.89 22.26
CA PHE A 372 -0.78 -31.21 21.79
C PHE A 372 -0.02 -31.96 22.88
N TYR A 373 -0.14 -33.29 22.84
CA TYR A 373 0.72 -34.13 23.67
C TYR A 373 2.13 -34.14 23.10
N PRO A 374 3.16 -33.79 23.90
CA PRO A 374 4.54 -33.71 23.43
C PRO A 374 5.04 -35.09 22.99
N GLY A 375 5.91 -35.11 21.98
CA GLY A 375 6.51 -36.35 21.46
C GLY A 375 5.54 -37.30 20.73
N THR A 376 4.30 -36.87 20.49
CA THR A 376 3.31 -37.64 19.71
C THR A 376 3.26 -37.17 18.25
N ASN A 377 2.71 -38.00 17.37
CA ASN A 377 2.46 -37.65 15.97
C ASN A 377 1.21 -36.76 15.84
N GLY A 378 1.24 -35.57 16.46
CA GLY A 378 0.16 -34.58 16.35
C GLY A 378 -1.10 -34.96 17.12
N LYS A 379 -0.99 -35.71 18.23
CA LYS A 379 -2.14 -36.02 19.08
C LYS A 379 -2.58 -34.74 19.79
N GLN A 380 -3.69 -34.16 19.33
CA GLN A 380 -4.27 -32.97 19.92
C GLN A 380 -5.03 -33.31 21.21
N PHE A 381 -4.93 -32.42 22.20
CA PHE A 381 -5.70 -32.47 23.44
C PHE A 381 -7.09 -31.87 23.21
N TYR A 382 -8.13 -32.65 23.55
CA TYR A 382 -9.55 -32.29 23.36
C TYR A 382 -10.36 -32.36 24.67
N GLY A 383 -9.68 -32.21 25.81
CA GLY A 383 -10.30 -32.33 27.13
C GLY A 383 -11.06 -31.08 27.59
N GLU A 384 -11.63 -31.16 28.79
CA GLU A 384 -12.28 -30.06 29.50
C GLU A 384 -11.44 -29.74 30.75
N PRO A 385 -10.42 -28.87 30.66
CA PRO A 385 -9.66 -28.45 31.83
C PRO A 385 -10.56 -27.80 32.88
N ALA A 386 -10.39 -28.21 34.13
CA ALA A 386 -11.01 -27.56 35.27
C ALA A 386 -10.42 -26.16 35.49
N ASP A 387 -11.27 -25.26 35.95
CA ASP A 387 -10.88 -23.90 36.31
C ASP A 387 -10.16 -23.89 37.66
N LEU A 388 -8.84 -24.06 37.62
CA LEU A 388 -7.97 -24.13 38.80
C LEU A 388 -6.80 -23.17 38.67
N PRO A 389 -6.51 -22.36 39.70
CA PRO A 389 -5.38 -21.44 39.70
C PRO A 389 -4.06 -22.15 39.41
N GLY A 390 -3.28 -21.61 38.48
CA GLY A 390 -1.96 -22.14 38.13
C GLY A 390 -1.98 -23.33 37.17
N THR A 391 -3.14 -23.69 36.61
CA THR A 391 -3.26 -24.67 35.52
C THR A 391 -3.91 -24.02 34.30
N ASN A 392 -3.74 -24.61 33.11
CA ASN A 392 -4.37 -24.18 31.87
C ASN A 392 -4.13 -22.70 31.48
N GLY A 393 -3.05 -22.10 31.96
CA GLY A 393 -2.70 -20.70 31.67
C GLY A 393 -1.26 -20.56 31.22
N VAL A 394 -1.03 -19.61 30.31
CA VAL A 394 0.31 -19.27 29.81
C VAL A 394 0.73 -17.91 30.33
N LYS A 395 1.98 -17.83 30.80
CA LYS A 395 2.60 -16.54 31.09
C LYS A 395 3.08 -15.92 29.79
N GLY A 396 2.61 -14.71 29.49
CA GLY A 396 3.04 -13.99 28.29
C GLY A 396 4.54 -13.72 28.26
N GLY A 397 5.13 -13.73 27.07
CA GLY A 397 6.57 -13.57 26.88
C GLY A 397 7.02 -13.92 25.47
N LEU A 398 8.31 -13.72 25.19
CA LEU A 398 8.91 -14.16 23.94
C LEU A 398 9.14 -15.68 23.98
N SER A 399 8.52 -16.41 23.06
CA SER A 399 8.74 -17.85 22.88
C SER A 399 9.35 -18.13 21.50
N PRO A 400 10.34 -19.02 21.38
CA PRO A 400 10.83 -19.49 20.10
C PRO A 400 9.70 -20.15 19.28
N ALA A 401 9.53 -19.69 18.04
CA ALA A 401 8.45 -20.09 17.15
C ALA A 401 8.92 -20.88 15.91
N GLY A 402 10.22 -21.18 15.86
CA GLY A 402 10.85 -21.89 14.75
C GLY A 402 11.95 -21.09 14.06
N GLY A 403 12.39 -21.60 12.91
CA GLY A 403 13.44 -20.99 12.10
C GLY A 403 13.07 -20.95 10.62
N ARG A 404 13.77 -20.14 9.83
CA ARG A 404 13.51 -19.95 8.40
C ARG A 404 14.79 -19.95 7.59
N VAL A 405 14.70 -20.45 6.36
CA VAL A 405 15.70 -20.21 5.31
C VAL A 405 15.02 -19.49 4.16
N MET A 406 15.62 -18.42 3.65
CA MET A 406 15.03 -17.58 2.61
C MET A 406 16.05 -17.19 1.55
N LEU A 407 15.58 -17.03 0.33
CA LEU A 407 16.27 -16.36 -0.76
C LEU A 407 15.68 -14.96 -0.95
N SER A 408 16.53 -13.98 -1.27
CA SER A 408 16.09 -12.63 -1.60
C SER A 408 16.63 -12.18 -2.95
N TYR A 409 15.85 -11.32 -3.60
CA TYR A 409 16.28 -10.50 -4.71
C TYR A 409 15.75 -9.08 -4.49
N ASP A 410 16.65 -8.11 -4.47
CA ASP A 410 16.38 -6.69 -4.28
C ASP A 410 17.01 -5.91 -5.43
N ARG A 411 16.26 -4.96 -6.01
CA ARG A 411 16.72 -4.12 -7.11
C ARG A 411 16.67 -2.66 -6.73
N GLN A 412 17.77 -1.95 -6.93
CA GLN A 412 17.83 -0.50 -6.80
C GLN A 412 17.03 0.14 -7.95
N ILE A 413 16.07 0.97 -7.59
CA ILE A 413 15.09 1.51 -8.54
C ILE A 413 15.57 2.83 -9.15
N PHE A 414 16.34 3.61 -8.41
CA PHE A 414 16.83 4.93 -8.83
C PHE A 414 18.36 4.95 -8.82
N ALA A 415 18.98 5.58 -9.81
CA ALA A 415 20.44 5.66 -9.90
C ALA A 415 21.05 6.44 -8.72
N ASP A 416 20.39 7.52 -8.31
CA ASP A 416 20.93 8.49 -7.33
C ASP A 416 20.31 8.34 -5.94
N LEU A 417 19.42 7.37 -5.73
CA LEU A 417 18.80 7.08 -4.45
C LEU A 417 19.07 5.62 -4.08
N PRO A 418 19.64 5.33 -2.90
CA PRO A 418 19.94 3.97 -2.46
C PRO A 418 18.66 3.29 -1.90
N PHE A 419 17.64 3.25 -2.75
CA PHE A 419 16.32 2.68 -2.51
C PHE A 419 16.11 1.45 -3.37
N LEU A 420 15.83 0.33 -2.72
CA LEU A 420 15.65 -0.97 -3.34
C LEU A 420 14.22 -1.46 -3.13
N VAL A 421 13.69 -2.14 -4.15
CA VAL A 421 12.47 -2.93 -4.05
C VAL A 421 12.83 -4.38 -4.33
N GLY A 422 12.32 -5.29 -3.52
CA GLY A 422 12.67 -6.70 -3.59
C GLY A 422 11.60 -7.63 -3.10
N ALA A 423 11.89 -8.91 -3.24
CA ALA A 423 11.07 -9.99 -2.73
C ALA A 423 11.93 -11.00 -1.96
N ARG A 424 11.32 -11.66 -0.98
CA ARG A 424 11.88 -12.83 -0.31
C ARG A 424 10.95 -14.02 -0.43
N LEU A 425 11.54 -15.18 -0.64
CA LEU A 425 10.87 -16.47 -0.65
C LEU A 425 11.61 -17.42 0.25
N GLY A 426 10.91 -18.21 1.05
CA GLY A 426 11.56 -19.11 1.98
C GLY A 426 10.68 -20.21 2.54
N PHE A 427 11.31 -21.02 3.39
CA PHE A 427 10.71 -22.16 4.05
C PHE A 427 10.98 -22.08 5.56
N ALA A 428 9.96 -22.36 6.36
CA ALA A 428 9.98 -22.33 7.81
C ALA A 428 9.93 -23.73 8.43
N PHE A 429 10.57 -23.88 9.57
CA PHE A 429 10.70 -25.12 10.35
C PHE A 429 10.25 -24.87 11.79
N GLY A 430 9.69 -25.89 12.45
CA GLY A 430 9.32 -25.82 13.88
C GLY A 430 7.92 -25.27 14.18
N GLY A 431 7.04 -25.17 13.19
CA GLY A 431 5.63 -24.80 13.40
C GLY A 431 4.81 -25.87 14.14
N SER A 432 3.53 -25.56 14.40
CA SER A 432 2.65 -26.48 15.14
C SER A 432 2.37 -27.78 14.38
N PRO A 433 2.15 -28.90 15.10
CA PRO A 433 1.63 -30.13 14.49
C PRO A 433 0.25 -29.92 13.88
N SER A 434 -0.16 -30.86 13.02
CA SER A 434 -1.56 -31.05 12.63
C SER A 434 -2.18 -32.21 13.42
N SER A 435 -3.50 -32.19 13.55
CA SER A 435 -4.26 -33.31 14.12
C SER A 435 -4.92 -34.10 13.00
N THR A 436 -4.82 -35.43 13.02
CA THR A 436 -5.56 -36.32 12.09
C THR A 436 -6.90 -36.78 12.65
N ASN A 437 -7.12 -36.59 13.95
CA ASN A 437 -8.32 -37.06 14.64
C ASN A 437 -9.28 -35.89 14.84
N GLU A 438 -10.53 -36.09 14.47
CA GLU A 438 -11.59 -35.13 14.78
C GLU A 438 -11.82 -35.05 16.31
N PRO A 439 -12.28 -33.91 16.83
CA PRO A 439 -12.62 -33.78 18.24
C PRO A 439 -13.68 -34.84 18.63
N PRO A 440 -13.43 -35.69 19.64
CA PRO A 440 -14.41 -36.68 20.07
C PRO A 440 -15.63 -35.99 20.69
N ALA A 441 -16.80 -36.59 20.54
CA ALA A 441 -18.00 -36.14 21.25
C ALA A 441 -17.79 -36.29 22.76
N TRP A 442 -18.05 -35.24 23.53
CA TRP A 442 -18.09 -35.35 24.98
C TRP A 442 -19.34 -36.11 25.41
N THR A 443 -19.17 -37.04 26.35
CA THR A 443 -20.24 -37.90 26.86
C THR A 443 -20.25 -37.91 28.39
N GLY A 444 -21.42 -38.17 28.97
CA GLY A 444 -21.65 -38.17 30.42
C GLY A 444 -22.32 -36.90 30.97
N ASP A 445 -22.47 -35.86 30.16
CA ASP A 445 -23.26 -34.65 30.44
C ASP A 445 -23.77 -33.99 29.14
N GLU A 446 -24.46 -32.85 29.25
CA GLU A 446 -25.07 -32.15 28.11
C GLU A 446 -24.10 -31.23 27.34
N LYS A 447 -22.82 -31.16 27.74
CA LYS A 447 -21.85 -30.24 27.14
C LYS A 447 -21.33 -30.78 25.81
N GLN A 448 -21.10 -29.87 24.86
CA GLN A 448 -20.46 -30.17 23.60
C GLN A 448 -18.97 -29.86 23.66
N ASN A 449 -18.18 -30.63 22.90
CA ASN A 449 -16.75 -30.38 22.75
C ASN A 449 -16.53 -29.10 21.92
N PRO A 450 -15.94 -28.03 22.49
CA PRO A 450 -15.74 -26.76 21.79
C PRO A 450 -14.49 -26.76 20.89
N HIS A 451 -13.65 -27.79 20.98
CA HIS A 451 -12.37 -27.81 20.29
C HIS A 451 -12.53 -27.89 18.77
N LEU A 452 -11.63 -27.21 18.06
CA LEU A 452 -11.46 -27.33 16.62
C LEU A 452 -10.27 -28.23 16.31
N GLN A 453 -10.38 -29.01 15.24
CA GLN A 453 -9.25 -29.79 14.72
C GLN A 453 -8.15 -28.85 14.20
N ALA A 454 -6.93 -29.01 14.71
CA ALA A 454 -5.80 -28.20 14.29
C ALA A 454 -5.35 -28.55 12.86
N LEU A 455 -5.31 -27.51 12.01
CA LEU A 455 -4.87 -27.61 10.63
C LEU A 455 -3.34 -27.60 10.51
N SER A 456 -2.84 -28.10 9.39
CA SER A 456 -1.41 -28.07 9.07
C SER A 456 -0.83 -26.66 9.05
N PHE A 457 0.34 -26.52 9.68
CA PHE A 457 1.17 -25.34 9.61
C PHE A 457 1.57 -25.02 8.16
N LEU A 458 1.52 -23.75 7.77
CA LEU A 458 2.02 -23.28 6.48
C LEU A 458 3.52 -22.97 6.56
N PRO A 459 4.41 -23.80 5.99
CA PRO A 459 5.85 -23.57 6.08
C PRO A 459 6.36 -22.54 5.07
N LEU A 460 5.51 -22.02 4.19
CA LEU A 460 5.93 -21.07 3.16
C LEU A 460 6.13 -19.67 3.74
N HIS A 461 7.16 -18.99 3.25
CA HIS A 461 7.40 -17.57 3.48
C HIS A 461 7.47 -16.83 2.14
N GLY A 462 6.70 -15.76 2.01
CA GLY A 462 6.74 -14.84 0.89
C GLY A 462 6.65 -13.41 1.39
N GLU A 463 7.44 -12.50 0.84
CA GLU A 463 7.50 -11.13 1.31
C GLU A 463 7.85 -10.17 0.18
N LEU A 464 7.11 -9.07 0.07
CA LEU A 464 7.52 -7.89 -0.69
C LEU A 464 8.18 -6.89 0.24
N ARG A 465 9.22 -6.22 -0.25
CA ARG A 465 10.06 -5.36 0.59
C ARG A 465 10.51 -4.11 -0.14
N ALA A 466 10.49 -2.99 0.57
CA ALA A 466 11.14 -1.74 0.20
C ALA A 466 12.25 -1.45 1.22
N THR A 467 13.47 -1.23 0.75
CA THR A 467 14.67 -1.04 1.59
C THR A 467 15.34 0.29 1.25
N TYR A 468 15.75 1.03 2.27
CA TYR A 468 16.48 2.29 2.13
C TYR A 468 17.80 2.22 2.93
N PHE A 469 18.92 2.45 2.25
CA PHE A 469 20.24 2.53 2.90
C PHE A 469 20.57 3.96 3.28
N PHE A 470 21.13 4.15 4.48
CA PHE A 470 21.36 5.48 5.04
C PHE A 470 22.72 6.09 4.69
N LEU A 471 23.72 5.28 4.30
CA LEU A 471 25.10 5.73 4.15
C LEU A 471 25.76 5.20 2.87
N GLY A 472 26.26 6.13 2.06
CA GLY A 472 27.07 5.94 0.87
C GLY A 472 26.36 5.32 -0.34
N ASP A 473 27.05 5.30 -1.47
CA ASP A 473 26.43 5.12 -2.79
C ASP A 473 26.41 3.66 -3.26
N ARG A 474 27.05 2.77 -2.51
CA ARG A 474 27.15 1.34 -2.83
C ARG A 474 26.51 0.49 -1.74
N ILE A 475 25.64 -0.43 -2.15
CA ILE A 475 24.94 -1.36 -1.23
C ILE A 475 25.93 -2.29 -0.50
N VAL A 476 26.98 -2.73 -1.20
CA VAL A 476 28.09 -3.50 -0.62
C VAL A 476 29.39 -2.75 -0.91
N GLU A 477 30.17 -2.50 0.15
CA GLU A 477 31.49 -1.89 0.05
C GLU A 477 32.46 -2.65 0.95
N LYS A 478 33.62 -3.03 0.40
CA LYS A 478 34.65 -3.78 1.13
C LYS A 478 35.09 -3.02 2.39
N GLY A 479 34.91 -3.65 3.56
CA GLY A 479 35.24 -3.08 4.87
C GLY A 479 34.24 -2.01 5.36
N GLY A 480 33.23 -1.67 4.57
CA GLY A 480 32.21 -0.68 4.90
C GLY A 480 31.01 -1.29 5.63
N PHE A 481 30.42 -0.50 6.54
CA PHE A 481 29.12 -0.79 7.16
C PHE A 481 28.02 0.02 6.47
N ARG A 482 26.98 -0.66 6.03
CA ARG A 482 25.84 -0.09 5.32
C ARG A 482 24.55 -0.33 6.10
N PRO A 483 24.19 0.58 7.02
CA PRO A 483 22.93 0.49 7.74
C PRO A 483 21.75 0.79 6.81
N TYR A 484 20.65 0.07 7.00
CA TYR A 484 19.42 0.25 6.25
C TYR A 484 18.19 0.04 7.12
N ALA A 485 17.07 0.59 6.67
CA ALA A 485 15.74 0.25 7.17
C ALA A 485 14.88 -0.27 6.03
N PHE A 486 13.86 -1.03 6.37
CA PHE A 486 12.96 -1.59 5.38
C PHE A 486 11.53 -1.71 5.91
N LEU A 487 10.61 -1.72 4.95
CA LEU A 487 9.19 -1.95 5.13
C LEU A 487 8.78 -3.14 4.27
N SER A 488 7.99 -4.02 4.87
CA SER A 488 7.41 -5.20 4.22
C SER A 488 5.89 -5.09 4.31
N PRO A 489 5.23 -4.37 3.37
CA PRO A 489 3.83 -4.01 3.53
C PRO A 489 2.91 -5.23 3.48
N ILE A 490 3.27 -6.23 2.66
CA ILE A 490 2.50 -7.45 2.45
C ILE A 490 3.47 -8.63 2.47
N GLY A 491 3.17 -9.61 3.32
CA GLY A 491 3.85 -10.90 3.35
C GLY A 491 2.90 -12.03 3.71
N LEU A 492 3.29 -13.24 3.33
CA LEU A 492 2.63 -14.51 3.60
C LEU A 492 3.59 -15.36 4.42
N ALA A 493 3.23 -15.66 5.66
CA ALA A 493 3.97 -16.54 6.54
C ALA A 493 3.06 -16.97 7.69
N GLN A 494 3.31 -18.15 8.25
CA GLN A 494 2.73 -18.54 9.54
C GLN A 494 3.84 -18.68 10.59
N VAL A 495 3.56 -18.25 11.81
CA VAL A 495 4.49 -18.30 12.95
C VAL A 495 3.71 -18.82 14.16
N ASN A 496 4.03 -20.01 14.65
CA ASN A 496 3.35 -20.58 15.82
C ASN A 496 4.40 -20.85 16.89
N ALA A 497 4.12 -20.53 18.15
CA ALA A 497 4.99 -20.88 19.26
C ALA A 497 4.22 -21.67 20.31
N SER A 498 4.87 -22.68 20.88
CA SER A 498 4.33 -23.42 22.02
C SER A 498 4.82 -22.86 23.34
N VAL A 499 4.01 -23.10 24.37
CA VAL A 499 4.38 -22.95 25.78
C VAL A 499 3.88 -24.22 26.49
N PRO A 500 4.70 -24.87 27.34
CA PRO A 500 4.25 -26.03 28.10
C PRO A 500 3.21 -25.61 29.13
N VAL A 501 2.12 -26.37 29.23
CA VAL A 501 1.00 -26.11 30.13
C VAL A 501 0.54 -27.40 30.79
N ASP A 502 0.34 -27.34 32.11
CA ASP A 502 -0.28 -28.41 32.87
C ASP A 502 -1.79 -28.15 33.00
N VAL A 503 -2.61 -29.20 32.88
CA VAL A 503 -4.06 -29.12 33.05
C VAL A 503 -4.59 -30.22 33.97
N CYS A 504 -5.65 -29.90 34.72
CA CYS A 504 -6.49 -30.90 35.38
C CYS A 504 -7.74 -31.12 34.52
N ASP A 505 -7.78 -32.19 33.75
CA ASP A 505 -8.83 -32.47 32.76
C ASP A 505 -9.99 -33.26 33.38
N ARG A 506 -11.23 -32.83 33.13
CA ARG A 506 -12.47 -33.54 33.53
C ARG A 506 -12.85 -34.66 32.58
N ARG A 507 -12.21 -34.75 31.42
CA ARG A 507 -12.51 -35.75 30.38
C ARG A 507 -11.43 -36.80 30.29
N ASN A 508 -11.81 -38.01 29.89
CA ASN A 508 -10.91 -39.01 29.36
C ASN A 508 -10.56 -38.69 27.89
N GLU A 509 -9.62 -39.43 27.30
CA GLU A 509 -9.24 -39.22 25.88
C GLU A 509 -10.38 -39.54 24.90
N ASP A 510 -11.33 -40.38 25.30
CA ASP A 510 -12.51 -40.74 24.51
C ASP A 510 -13.67 -39.74 24.65
N GLY A 511 -13.50 -38.68 25.45
CA GLY A 511 -14.51 -37.67 25.72
C GLY A 511 -15.50 -38.01 26.84
N SER A 512 -15.40 -39.19 27.47
CA SER A 512 -16.21 -39.53 28.64
C SER A 512 -15.77 -38.74 29.89
N LEU A 513 -16.70 -38.52 30.84
CA LEU A 513 -16.35 -37.91 32.13
C LEU A 513 -15.37 -38.79 32.92
N GLN A 514 -14.33 -38.16 33.46
CA GLN A 514 -13.39 -38.77 34.37
C GLN A 514 -14.11 -39.16 35.67
N ASN A 515 -14.03 -40.44 36.05
CA ASN A 515 -14.55 -40.93 37.32
C ASN A 515 -13.41 -41.56 38.12
N GLY A 516 -13.12 -41.01 39.31
CA GLY A 516 -12.29 -41.65 40.32
C GLY A 516 -10.83 -41.87 39.92
N ASN A 517 -10.01 -40.82 40.04
CA ASN A 517 -8.61 -40.89 40.51
C ASN A 517 -8.01 -39.47 40.46
N GLY A 518 -8.23 -38.69 41.50
CA GLY A 518 -7.46 -37.46 41.71
C GLY A 518 -6.00 -37.80 41.96
N SER A 519 -5.09 -37.12 41.26
CA SER A 519 -3.69 -37.09 41.68
C SER A 519 -3.54 -36.13 42.87
N ASN A 520 -2.41 -36.16 43.59
CA ASN A 520 -2.16 -35.16 44.63
C ASN A 520 -2.11 -33.70 44.12
N ARG A 521 -2.14 -33.48 42.80
CA ARG A 521 -2.10 -32.16 42.14
C ARG A 521 -3.45 -31.70 41.59
N CYS A 522 -4.44 -32.59 41.46
CA CYS A 522 -5.72 -32.30 40.84
C CYS A 522 -6.90 -32.83 41.68
N PRO A 523 -8.08 -32.16 41.65
CA PRO A 523 -9.30 -32.66 42.27
C PRO A 523 -9.68 -34.09 41.87
N THR A 524 -10.47 -34.77 42.70
CA THR A 524 -10.78 -36.22 42.61
C THR A 524 -11.55 -36.62 41.34
N ASP A 525 -12.20 -35.66 40.70
CA ASP A 525 -12.98 -35.73 39.47
C ASP A 525 -12.19 -35.29 38.21
N THR A 526 -10.87 -35.09 38.34
CA THR A 526 -10.00 -34.66 37.24
C THR A 526 -8.74 -35.50 37.15
N ARG A 527 -8.21 -35.65 35.95
CA ARG A 527 -6.89 -36.26 35.69
C ARG A 527 -5.86 -35.16 35.46
N PHE A 528 -4.66 -35.33 36.01
CA PHE A 528 -3.54 -34.44 35.71
C PHE A 528 -2.95 -34.81 34.35
N VAL A 529 -2.81 -33.83 33.47
CA VAL A 529 -2.12 -33.95 32.19
C VAL A 529 -1.00 -32.92 32.19
N GLU A 530 0.24 -33.41 32.16
CA GLU A 530 1.44 -32.58 32.25
C GLU A 530 2.02 -32.24 30.88
N ASP A 531 2.71 -31.10 30.82
CA ASP A 531 3.56 -30.69 29.70
C ASP A 531 2.85 -30.66 28.33
N LEU A 532 1.57 -30.27 28.27
CA LEU A 532 0.91 -30.05 26.98
C LEU A 532 1.57 -28.88 26.25
N ASP A 533 1.90 -29.09 24.98
CA ASP A 533 2.40 -28.02 24.10
C ASP A 533 1.23 -27.14 23.67
N ALA A 534 0.99 -26.03 24.36
CA ALA A 534 -0.02 -25.04 23.99
C ALA A 534 0.51 -24.11 22.90
N PHE A 535 0.20 -24.40 21.64
CA PHE A 535 0.59 -23.57 20.49
C PHE A 535 -0.35 -22.37 20.33
N GLN A 536 0.21 -21.16 20.38
CA GLN A 536 -0.46 -19.98 19.86
C GLN A 536 -0.29 -19.93 18.34
N ILE A 537 -1.40 -20.03 17.61
CA ILE A 537 -1.48 -20.04 16.15
C ILE A 537 -1.73 -18.62 15.64
N THR A 538 -0.84 -18.08 14.82
CA THR A 538 -1.04 -16.75 14.21
C THR A 538 -1.75 -16.82 12.87
N GLY A 539 -2.20 -15.66 12.39
CA GLY A 539 -2.63 -15.48 11.01
C GLY A 539 -1.51 -15.80 10.01
N ARG A 540 -1.90 -15.97 8.75
CA ARG A 540 -1.01 -16.35 7.65
C ARG A 540 -0.46 -15.18 6.85
N ASN A 541 -0.99 -13.98 7.07
CA ASN A 541 -0.49 -12.77 6.44
C ASN A 541 0.24 -11.92 7.47
N PHE A 542 1.18 -11.09 7.02
CA PHE A 542 1.85 -10.14 7.89
C PHE A 542 2.18 -8.83 7.18
N SER A 543 2.32 -7.80 7.99
CA SER A 543 3.02 -6.58 7.62
C SER A 543 4.21 -6.42 8.56
N GLY A 544 5.35 -5.96 8.06
CA GLY A 544 6.58 -5.92 8.82
C GLY A 544 7.40 -4.66 8.60
N VAL A 545 8.20 -4.33 9.60
CA VAL A 545 9.22 -3.28 9.54
C VAL A 545 10.51 -3.82 10.13
N GLY A 546 11.64 -3.30 9.70
CA GLY A 546 12.90 -3.67 10.33
C GLY A 546 14.06 -2.79 9.93
N ALA A 547 15.19 -3.10 10.55
CA ALA A 547 16.45 -2.44 10.27
C ALA A 547 17.57 -3.47 10.31
N GLY A 548 18.63 -3.17 9.57
CA GLY A 548 19.79 -4.03 9.50
C GLY A 548 21.03 -3.30 9.07
N VAL A 549 22.10 -4.06 8.93
CA VAL A 549 23.39 -3.58 8.47
C VAL A 549 24.00 -4.63 7.54
N VAL A 550 24.63 -4.17 6.46
CA VAL A 550 25.53 -4.99 5.64
C VAL A 550 26.96 -4.63 5.98
N TYR A 551 27.80 -5.64 6.20
CA TYR A 551 29.25 -5.51 6.26
C TYR A 551 29.87 -6.12 5.01
N GLY A 552 30.57 -5.32 4.19
CA GLY A 552 31.15 -5.82 2.95
C GLY A 552 32.48 -6.55 3.17
N ILE A 553 32.59 -7.76 2.64
CA ILE A 553 33.81 -8.59 2.65
C ILE A 553 34.64 -8.31 1.39
N THR A 554 33.98 -8.21 0.25
CA THR A 554 34.55 -7.81 -1.04
C THR A 554 33.74 -6.63 -1.61
N PRO A 555 34.12 -6.06 -2.77
CA PRO A 555 33.31 -5.01 -3.41
C PRO A 555 31.89 -5.46 -3.81
N ASN A 556 31.63 -6.78 -3.86
CA ASN A 556 30.35 -7.35 -4.32
C ASN A 556 29.74 -8.34 -3.32
N LEU A 557 30.48 -8.85 -2.34
CA LEU A 557 30.00 -9.79 -1.32
C LEU A 557 30.02 -9.14 0.06
N GLY A 558 28.91 -9.23 0.78
CA GLY A 558 28.79 -8.83 2.18
C GLY A 558 28.06 -9.85 3.03
N VAL A 559 28.09 -9.64 4.34
CA VAL A 559 27.22 -10.32 5.30
C VAL A 559 26.26 -9.30 5.86
N SER A 560 24.98 -9.64 5.84
CA SER A 560 23.92 -8.80 6.34
C SER A 560 23.28 -9.42 7.57
N ALA A 561 22.98 -8.58 8.56
CA ALA A 561 22.22 -8.93 9.74
C ALA A 561 21.11 -7.91 9.94
N GLU A 562 19.90 -8.38 10.24
CA GLU A 562 18.73 -7.53 10.44
C GLU A 562 17.79 -8.08 11.51
N VAL A 563 17.00 -7.19 12.08
CA VAL A 563 15.88 -7.55 12.95
C VAL A 563 14.60 -7.04 12.32
N LYS A 564 13.64 -7.94 12.17
CA LYS A 564 12.30 -7.65 11.64
C LYS A 564 11.26 -7.80 12.73
N VAL A 565 10.31 -6.87 12.77
CA VAL A 565 9.09 -7.00 13.56
C VAL A 565 7.95 -7.27 12.58
N MET A 566 7.24 -8.38 12.77
CA MET A 566 6.09 -8.77 11.95
C MET A 566 4.82 -8.69 12.78
N LEU A 567 3.80 -8.01 12.25
CA LEU A 567 2.44 -8.03 12.76
C LEU A 567 1.64 -9.01 11.91
N MET A 568 1.29 -10.16 12.49
CA MET A 568 0.52 -11.21 11.84
C MET A 568 -0.99 -10.89 11.86
N TRP A 569 -1.73 -11.27 10.83
CA TRP A 569 -3.19 -11.07 10.71
C TRP A 569 -3.86 -12.17 9.86
N PRO A 570 -5.17 -12.47 10.07
CA PRO A 570 -6.12 -11.79 10.96
C PRO A 570 -5.93 -12.14 12.45
N THR A 571 -5.46 -13.34 12.78
CA THR A 571 -5.13 -13.69 14.17
C THR A 571 -3.85 -12.96 14.58
N LEU A 572 -4.02 -11.92 15.39
CA LEU A 572 -2.96 -10.98 15.74
C LEU A 572 -1.83 -11.66 16.52
N GLY A 573 -0.62 -11.55 15.99
CA GLY A 573 0.62 -11.97 16.64
C GLY A 573 1.73 -10.97 16.36
N LEU A 574 2.60 -10.73 17.34
CA LEU A 574 3.78 -9.88 17.16
C LEU A 574 5.03 -10.76 17.19
N VAL A 575 5.79 -10.77 16.09
CA VAL A 575 6.94 -11.65 15.92
C VAL A 575 8.20 -10.82 15.73
N PHE A 576 9.25 -11.19 16.44
CA PHE A 576 10.60 -10.66 16.26
C PHE A 576 11.42 -11.70 15.51
N ALA A 577 11.88 -11.36 14.32
CA ALA A 577 12.62 -12.24 13.44
C ALA A 577 14.02 -11.68 13.17
N PRO A 578 15.01 -11.94 14.04
CA PRO A 578 16.41 -11.72 13.71
C PRO A 578 16.82 -12.65 12.55
N THR A 579 17.47 -12.09 11.54
CA THR A 579 17.95 -12.84 10.37
C THR A 579 19.36 -12.41 9.98
N ILE A 580 20.13 -13.35 9.43
CA ILE A 580 21.50 -13.15 9.00
C ILE A 580 21.77 -13.93 7.72
N GLY A 581 22.60 -13.39 6.83
CA GLY A 581 22.86 -14.03 5.56
C GLY A 581 23.95 -13.37 4.71
N PRO A 582 24.63 -14.12 3.82
CA PRO A 582 25.42 -13.51 2.76
C PRO A 582 24.53 -12.78 1.74
N VAL A 583 25.03 -11.64 1.26
CA VAL A 583 24.42 -10.83 0.20
C VAL A 583 25.44 -10.55 -0.90
N PHE A 584 25.00 -10.61 -2.15
CA PHE A 584 25.82 -10.39 -3.33
C PHE A 584 25.22 -9.27 -4.16
N ALA A 585 25.98 -8.21 -4.37
CA ALA A 585 25.64 -7.11 -5.24
C ALA A 585 26.21 -7.37 -6.65
N LEU A 586 25.33 -7.40 -7.66
CA LEU A 586 25.60 -7.71 -9.06
C LEU A 586 25.52 -6.48 -9.97
#